data_AF-A0A7V1BHL7-F1
#
_entry.id   AF-A0A7V1BHL7-F1
#
_cell.length_a   1.000
_cell.length_b   1.000
_cell.length_c   1.000
_cell.angle_alpha   90.00
_cell.angle_beta   90.00
_cell.angle_gamma   90.00
#
_symmetry.space_group_name_H-M   'P 1'
#
loop_
_entity.id
_entity.type
_entity.pdbx_description
1 polymer ?
#
loop_
_entity_poly.entity_id
_entity_poly.type
_entity_poly.pdbx_seq_one_letter_code
_entity_poly.pdbx_strand_id
1 'polypeptide(L)'
;MNIVDLCKEFAAILGASARRRAVSLIEGVLYLVIALAVIIGGIVFFQQSQLSNAVTDTARAAVGISSQIRALYQNQKAFGDNVDLTAAAVKSGAVPSNFIGGNTDDSIVHSFNGGAVAITGLGRGFVMTYTGISSPACQRMAVMDETGAGPMGIGMAGVTIGSAENFDISTGPSLTAPVSPEVVSAACFTGSEMAFFYSASTGGDFDNWMADSSGPDTAGGGSAGAGNGVSDRSNPWGYPFPTQRLTDVCGNNPGGSRPEESQVYLDCRQNWSVEQYGTLGGSIAEVCGTPTKPQEYHFPDGGYTYLERNEFTWDAMEVWHDCRNGVYTRDRYE
;
A
#
# COMPACT_ATOMS: atom_id res chain seq x y z
N MET A 1 25.66 34.88 -73.52
CA MET A 1 25.34 35.61 -72.28
C MET A 1 25.98 34.82 -71.14
N ASN A 2 27.05 35.35 -70.53
CA ASN A 2 27.91 34.60 -69.62
C ASN A 2 27.47 34.72 -68.16
N ILE A 3 27.67 33.66 -67.38
CA ILE A 3 27.28 33.51 -65.97
C ILE A 3 27.83 34.63 -65.06
N VAL A 4 28.91 35.29 -65.49
CA VAL A 4 29.55 36.39 -64.78
C VAL A 4 28.74 37.69 -64.84
N ASP A 5 27.97 37.91 -65.92
CA ASP A 5 27.09 39.09 -66.03
C ASP A 5 25.80 38.90 -65.22
N LEU A 6 25.28 37.68 -65.14
CA LEU A 6 24.15 37.34 -64.26
C LEU A 6 24.48 37.59 -62.78
N CYS A 7 25.73 37.34 -62.39
CA CYS A 7 26.16 37.49 -61.00
C CYS A 7 26.31 38.97 -60.58
N LYS A 8 26.66 39.87 -61.53
CA LYS A 8 26.77 41.31 -61.28
C LYS A 8 25.41 41.98 -61.10
N GLU A 9 24.40 41.57 -61.86
CA GLU A 9 23.03 42.09 -61.69
C GLU A 9 22.38 41.66 -60.36
N PHE A 10 22.58 40.41 -59.94
CA PHE A 10 22.07 39.95 -58.64
C PHE A 10 22.76 40.66 -57.45
N ALA A 11 24.06 40.92 -57.54
CA ALA A 11 24.79 41.64 -56.49
C ALA A 11 24.36 43.11 -56.36
N ALA A 12 24.02 43.78 -57.48
CA ALA A 12 23.56 45.18 -57.46
C ALA A 12 22.15 45.33 -56.86
N ILE A 13 21.25 44.37 -57.10
CA ILE A 13 19.89 44.34 -56.54
C ILE A 13 19.92 44.07 -55.02
N LEU A 14 20.85 43.22 -54.56
CA LEU A 14 21.04 42.94 -53.14
C LEU A 14 21.68 44.12 -52.39
N GLY A 15 22.63 44.84 -53.01
CA GLY A 15 23.35 45.96 -52.39
C GLY A 15 22.52 47.24 -52.20
N ALA A 16 21.56 47.53 -53.08
CA ALA A 16 20.74 48.74 -53.00
C ALA A 16 19.56 48.60 -52.03
N SER A 17 19.03 47.38 -51.81
CA SER A 17 17.93 47.12 -50.86
C SER A 17 18.38 46.96 -49.41
N ALA A 18 19.65 46.59 -49.20
CA ALA A 18 20.23 46.37 -47.87
C ALA A 18 20.39 47.66 -47.04
N ARG A 19 20.47 48.84 -47.66
CA ARG A 19 20.80 50.10 -46.95
C ARG A 19 19.60 50.89 -46.41
N ARG A 20 18.36 50.52 -46.74
CA ARG A 20 17.13 51.13 -46.19
C ARG A 20 16.24 50.19 -45.37
N ARG A 21 16.67 48.94 -45.15
CA ARG A 21 15.93 47.92 -44.38
C ARG A 21 16.58 47.55 -43.04
N ALA A 22 17.42 48.43 -42.51
CA ALA A 22 18.08 48.23 -41.21
C ALA A 22 17.12 48.30 -39.99
N VAL A 23 15.84 48.61 -40.20
CA VAL A 23 14.79 48.58 -39.15
C VAL A 23 14.17 47.18 -38.97
N SER A 24 14.44 46.19 -39.85
CA SER A 24 13.64 44.96 -39.92
C SER A 24 14.31 43.67 -39.42
N LEU A 25 15.57 43.70 -38.95
CA LEU A 25 16.23 42.49 -38.44
C LEU A 25 15.81 42.18 -36.99
N ILE A 26 15.65 43.20 -36.15
CA ILE A 26 15.21 43.04 -34.76
C ILE A 26 13.73 42.67 -34.65
N GLU A 27 12.90 43.18 -35.56
CA GLU A 27 11.47 42.83 -35.65
C GLU A 27 11.29 41.36 -36.11
N GLY A 28 12.10 40.91 -37.07
CA GLY A 28 12.13 39.51 -37.48
C GLY A 28 12.56 38.56 -36.36
N VAL A 29 13.56 38.95 -35.57
CA VAL A 29 13.98 38.17 -34.39
C VAL A 29 12.89 38.13 -33.32
N LEU A 30 12.16 39.24 -33.10
CA LEU A 30 11.06 39.28 -32.13
C LEU A 30 9.91 38.33 -32.53
N TYR A 31 9.54 38.27 -33.81
CA TYR A 31 8.57 37.27 -34.29
C TYR A 31 9.09 35.84 -34.12
N LEU A 32 10.38 35.60 -34.36
CA LEU A 32 11.00 34.29 -34.17
C LEU A 32 10.94 33.88 -32.70
N VAL A 33 11.28 34.77 -31.77
CA VAL A 33 11.21 34.51 -30.32
C VAL A 33 9.77 34.21 -29.87
N ILE A 34 8.78 34.98 -30.32
CA ILE A 34 7.37 34.73 -30.00
C ILE A 34 6.93 33.37 -30.57
N ALA A 35 7.27 33.06 -31.82
CA ALA A 35 6.95 31.77 -32.42
C ALA A 35 7.55 30.60 -31.64
N LEU A 36 8.82 30.73 -31.22
CA LEU A 36 9.53 29.71 -30.45
C LEU A 36 8.89 29.53 -29.05
N ALA A 37 8.50 30.63 -28.40
CA ALA A 37 7.79 30.59 -27.12
C ALA A 37 6.43 29.88 -27.23
N VAL A 38 5.66 30.14 -28.28
CA VAL A 38 4.37 29.47 -28.54
C VAL A 38 4.57 27.98 -28.81
N ILE A 39 5.58 27.60 -29.60
CA ILE A 39 5.88 26.19 -29.89
C ILE A 39 6.29 25.45 -28.62
N ILE A 40 7.22 26.01 -27.83
CA ILE A 40 7.64 25.40 -26.55
C ILE A 40 6.45 25.31 -25.59
N GLY A 41 5.68 26.38 -25.45
CA GLY A 41 4.48 26.41 -24.60
C GLY A 41 3.46 25.34 -25.02
N GLY A 42 3.23 25.20 -26.33
CA GLY A 42 2.34 24.17 -26.88
C GLY A 42 2.82 22.75 -26.61
N ILE A 43 4.13 22.48 -26.75
CA ILE A 43 4.71 21.16 -26.47
C ILE A 43 4.60 20.81 -24.98
N VAL A 44 4.95 21.73 -24.08
CA VAL A 44 4.87 21.51 -22.63
C VAL A 44 3.42 21.28 -22.21
N PHE A 45 2.49 22.09 -22.72
CA PHE A 45 1.06 21.90 -22.45
C PHE A 45 0.58 20.52 -22.92
N PHE A 46 0.93 20.12 -24.15
CA PHE A 46 0.56 18.81 -24.69
C PHE A 46 1.12 17.67 -23.83
N GLN A 47 2.38 17.74 -23.42
CA GLN A 47 2.99 16.73 -22.55
C GLN A 47 2.30 16.63 -21.19
N GLN A 48 1.95 17.77 -20.57
CA GLN A 48 1.21 17.78 -19.30
C GLN A 48 -0.21 17.22 -19.43
N SER A 49 -0.90 17.53 -20.54
CA SER A 49 -2.23 16.97 -20.81
C SER A 49 -2.17 15.46 -21.00
N GLN A 50 -1.19 14.94 -21.74
CA GLN A 50 -1.03 13.50 -21.94
C GLN A 50 -0.76 12.76 -20.63
N LEU A 51 0.15 13.28 -19.80
CA LEU A 51 0.42 12.71 -18.49
C LEU A 51 -0.83 12.71 -17.60
N SER A 52 -1.57 13.82 -17.56
CA SER A 52 -2.78 13.92 -16.74
C SER A 52 -3.89 12.99 -17.20
N ASN A 53 -4.07 12.82 -18.51
CA ASN A 53 -5.00 11.85 -19.07
C ASN A 53 -4.59 10.43 -18.70
N ALA A 54 -3.30 10.08 -18.87
CA ALA A 54 -2.78 8.76 -18.53
C ALA A 54 -2.95 8.42 -17.04
N VAL A 55 -2.65 9.36 -16.13
CA VAL A 55 -2.90 9.20 -14.69
C VAL A 55 -4.39 9.00 -14.41
N THR A 56 -5.25 9.83 -15.00
CA THR A 56 -6.69 9.75 -14.73
C THR A 56 -7.31 8.46 -15.28
N ASP A 57 -6.92 8.05 -16.48
CA ASP A 57 -7.42 6.82 -17.10
C ASP A 57 -6.93 5.59 -16.32
N THR A 58 -5.66 5.57 -15.92
CA THR A 58 -5.10 4.48 -15.11
C THR A 58 -5.75 4.41 -13.72
N ALA A 59 -5.96 5.56 -13.06
CA ALA A 59 -6.68 5.64 -11.79
C ALA A 59 -8.11 5.09 -11.89
N ARG A 60 -8.87 5.51 -12.91
CA ARG A 60 -10.24 5.00 -13.14
C ARG A 60 -10.24 3.50 -13.42
N ALA A 61 -9.28 3.01 -14.21
CA ALA A 61 -9.13 1.59 -14.46
C ALA A 61 -8.78 0.83 -13.19
N ALA A 62 -7.86 1.33 -12.36
CA ALA A 62 -7.48 0.71 -11.09
C ALA A 62 -8.67 0.61 -10.12
N VAL A 63 -9.48 1.67 -10.00
CA VAL A 63 -10.71 1.67 -9.18
C VAL A 63 -11.71 0.63 -9.72
N GLY A 64 -11.90 0.58 -11.03
CA GLY A 64 -12.78 -0.40 -11.68
C GLY A 64 -12.31 -1.83 -11.46
N ILE A 65 -11.05 -2.12 -11.77
CA ILE A 65 -10.44 -3.45 -11.66
C ILE A 65 -10.47 -3.92 -10.20
N SER A 66 -10.02 -3.10 -9.24
CA SER A 66 -10.00 -3.49 -7.82
C SER A 66 -11.40 -3.79 -7.27
N SER A 67 -12.43 -3.07 -7.72
CA SER A 67 -13.82 -3.34 -7.38
C SER A 67 -14.32 -4.65 -7.99
N GLN A 68 -14.04 -4.87 -9.28
CA GLN A 68 -14.46 -6.09 -9.99
C GLN A 68 -13.73 -7.34 -9.51
N ILE A 69 -12.45 -7.24 -9.14
CA ILE A 69 -11.69 -8.32 -8.53
C ILE A 69 -12.32 -8.70 -7.18
N ARG A 70 -12.64 -7.73 -6.32
CA ARG A 70 -13.38 -8.01 -5.08
C ARG A 70 -14.72 -8.69 -5.33
N ALA A 71 -15.47 -8.24 -6.34
CA ALA A 71 -16.74 -8.86 -6.70
C ALA A 71 -16.59 -10.29 -7.26
N LEU A 72 -15.58 -10.53 -8.10
CA LEU A 72 -15.29 -11.83 -8.71
C LEU A 72 -14.91 -12.87 -7.66
N TYR A 73 -14.16 -12.46 -6.65
CA TYR A 73 -13.66 -13.31 -5.58
C TYR A 73 -14.47 -13.19 -4.28
N GLN A 74 -15.63 -12.52 -4.28
CA GLN A 74 -16.43 -12.26 -3.06
C GLN A 74 -16.87 -13.52 -2.31
N ASN A 75 -16.98 -14.65 -3.02
CA ASN A 75 -17.36 -15.96 -2.46
C ASN A 75 -16.15 -16.77 -1.98
N GLN A 76 -14.93 -16.28 -2.19
CA GLN A 76 -13.69 -16.89 -1.74
C GLN A 76 -13.21 -16.14 -0.50
N LYS A 77 -12.73 -16.89 0.51
CA LYS A 77 -12.19 -16.28 1.73
C LYS A 77 -10.83 -15.60 1.48
N ALA A 78 -10.12 -16.06 0.44
CA ALA A 78 -8.77 -15.67 0.07
C ALA A 78 -8.62 -15.57 -1.46
N PHE A 79 -7.63 -14.81 -1.90
CA PHE A 79 -7.23 -14.64 -3.29
C PHE A 79 -6.04 -15.56 -3.67
N GLY A 80 -5.51 -16.32 -2.70
CA GLY A 80 -4.39 -17.26 -2.85
C GLY A 80 -3.03 -16.64 -2.47
N ASP A 81 -1.99 -17.47 -2.41
CA ASP A 81 -0.63 -17.03 -2.07
C ASP A 81 0.26 -17.00 -3.32
N ASN A 82 0.58 -15.79 -3.80
CA ASN A 82 1.33 -15.54 -5.03
C ASN A 82 0.67 -16.11 -6.29
N VAL A 83 -0.67 -16.05 -6.35
CA VAL A 83 -1.44 -16.56 -7.49
C VAL A 83 -1.62 -15.44 -8.53
N ASP A 84 -1.26 -15.68 -9.78
CA ASP A 84 -1.56 -14.75 -10.86
C ASP A 84 -3.06 -14.75 -11.20
N LEU A 85 -3.71 -13.62 -10.97
CA LEU A 85 -5.14 -13.39 -11.23
C LEU A 85 -5.37 -12.60 -12.52
N THR A 86 -4.31 -12.18 -13.21
CA THR A 86 -4.36 -11.28 -14.37
C THR A 86 -5.24 -11.86 -15.48
N ALA A 87 -4.98 -13.10 -15.89
CA ALA A 87 -5.75 -13.76 -16.94
C ALA A 87 -7.22 -13.99 -16.55
N ALA A 88 -7.48 -14.29 -15.27
CA ALA A 88 -8.84 -14.45 -14.76
C ALA A 88 -9.61 -13.12 -14.81
N ALA A 89 -8.96 -12.02 -14.44
CA ALA A 89 -9.53 -10.67 -14.50
C ALA A 89 -9.86 -10.22 -15.92
N VAL A 90 -8.98 -10.53 -16.89
CA VAL A 90 -9.22 -10.23 -18.31
C VAL A 90 -10.41 -11.04 -18.83
N LYS A 91 -10.42 -12.36 -18.60
CA LYS A 91 -11.48 -13.26 -19.09
C LYS A 91 -12.84 -13.01 -18.45
N SER A 92 -12.88 -12.51 -17.21
CA SER A 92 -14.14 -12.17 -16.53
C SER A 92 -14.70 -10.81 -16.98
N GLY A 93 -13.98 -10.04 -17.79
CA GLY A 93 -14.35 -8.67 -18.15
C GLY A 93 -14.17 -7.66 -17.00
N ALA A 94 -13.38 -7.98 -15.97
CA ALA A 94 -13.04 -7.04 -14.90
C ALA A 94 -12.12 -5.92 -15.40
N VAL A 95 -11.34 -6.19 -16.45
CA VAL A 95 -10.42 -5.25 -17.09
C VAL A 95 -11.10 -4.55 -18.26
N PRO A 96 -11.09 -3.21 -18.33
CA PRO A 96 -11.59 -2.46 -19.48
C PRO A 96 -10.86 -2.85 -20.77
N SER A 97 -11.58 -2.95 -21.89
CA SER A 97 -11.01 -3.44 -23.16
C SER A 97 -9.84 -2.60 -23.69
N ASN A 98 -9.80 -1.30 -23.39
CA ASN A 98 -8.72 -0.41 -23.76
C ASN A 98 -7.44 -0.59 -22.91
N PHE A 99 -7.50 -1.39 -21.85
CA PHE A 99 -6.37 -1.80 -21.02
C PHE A 99 -5.94 -3.25 -21.33
N ILE A 100 -6.66 -3.98 -22.18
CA ILE A 100 -6.25 -5.33 -22.62
C ILE A 100 -5.34 -5.17 -23.83
N GLY A 101 -4.14 -5.73 -23.75
CA GLY A 101 -3.14 -5.66 -24.80
C GLY A 101 -1.75 -5.99 -24.27
N GLY A 102 -0.78 -6.14 -25.18
CA GLY A 102 0.59 -6.53 -24.85
C GLY A 102 1.04 -7.74 -25.67
N ASN A 103 1.97 -8.53 -25.12
CA ASN A 103 2.55 -9.68 -25.82
C ASN A 103 1.60 -10.89 -25.87
N THR A 104 0.55 -10.91 -25.05
CA THR A 104 -0.43 -12.00 -24.95
C THR A 104 -1.85 -11.44 -24.83
N ASP A 105 -2.85 -12.19 -25.31
CA ASP A 105 -4.27 -11.78 -25.28
C ASP A 105 -4.83 -11.58 -23.85
N ASP A 106 -4.15 -12.14 -22.84
CA ASP A 106 -4.50 -12.04 -21.43
C ASP A 106 -3.67 -10.99 -20.65
N SER A 107 -2.91 -10.13 -21.32
CA SER A 107 -2.09 -9.09 -20.66
C SER A 107 -2.82 -7.76 -20.51
N ILE A 108 -2.51 -7.06 -19.41
CA ILE A 108 -3.05 -5.74 -19.09
C ILE A 108 -1.94 -4.72 -19.30
N VAL A 109 -2.23 -3.62 -19.99
CA VAL A 109 -1.33 -2.50 -20.27
C VAL A 109 -1.93 -1.20 -19.78
N HIS A 110 -1.07 -0.25 -19.45
CA HIS A 110 -1.49 1.11 -19.08
C HIS A 110 -0.90 2.17 -20.02
N SER A 111 -1.49 3.37 -19.98
CA SER A 111 -1.17 4.47 -20.90
C SER A 111 0.25 5.05 -20.73
N PHE A 112 0.98 4.71 -19.66
CA PHE A 112 2.39 5.11 -19.51
C PHE A 112 3.32 4.22 -20.35
N ASN A 113 3.62 4.68 -21.57
CA ASN A 113 4.73 4.18 -22.41
C ASN A 113 4.80 2.64 -22.61
N GLY A 114 3.65 1.94 -22.60
CA GLY A 114 3.58 0.50 -22.85
C GLY A 114 3.94 -0.40 -21.66
N GLY A 115 3.94 0.12 -20.44
CA GLY A 115 4.10 -0.69 -19.23
C GLY A 115 2.90 -1.62 -18.97
N ALA A 116 3.15 -2.67 -18.21
CA ALA A 116 2.20 -3.72 -17.89
C ALA A 116 1.60 -3.56 -16.49
N VAL A 117 0.37 -4.07 -16.34
CA VAL A 117 -0.28 -4.28 -15.04
C VAL A 117 -0.38 -5.78 -14.79
N ALA A 118 0.04 -6.22 -13.60
CA ALA A 118 -0.17 -7.58 -13.13
C ALA A 118 -1.04 -7.57 -11.87
N ILE A 119 -1.90 -8.56 -11.73
CA ILE A 119 -2.76 -8.73 -10.56
C ILE A 119 -2.36 -10.04 -9.88
N THR A 120 -1.91 -9.96 -8.64
CA THR A 120 -1.46 -11.13 -7.87
C THR A 120 -2.27 -11.25 -6.59
N GLY A 121 -2.90 -12.40 -6.37
CA GLY A 121 -3.54 -12.73 -5.09
C GLY A 121 -2.47 -12.99 -4.02
N LEU A 122 -2.66 -12.37 -2.85
CA LEU A 122 -1.82 -12.55 -1.67
C LEU A 122 -2.70 -12.68 -0.42
N GLY A 123 -2.82 -13.88 0.13
CA GLY A 123 -3.69 -14.18 1.27
C GLY A 123 -5.12 -13.72 0.99
N ARG A 124 -5.58 -12.72 1.74
CA ARG A 124 -6.92 -12.12 1.60
C ARG A 124 -6.97 -10.84 0.80
N GLY A 125 -5.84 -10.37 0.31
CA GLY A 125 -5.80 -9.24 -0.59
C GLY A 125 -5.33 -9.64 -1.96
N PHE A 126 -5.16 -8.63 -2.78
CA PHE A 126 -4.48 -8.75 -4.05
C PHE A 126 -3.63 -7.51 -4.27
N VAL A 127 -2.59 -7.66 -5.06
CA VAL A 127 -1.67 -6.60 -5.41
C VAL A 127 -1.85 -6.30 -6.89
N MET A 128 -1.94 -5.03 -7.22
CA MET A 128 -1.81 -4.57 -8.60
C MET A 128 -0.44 -3.94 -8.78
N THR A 129 0.38 -4.58 -9.60
CA THR A 129 1.74 -4.15 -9.91
C THR A 129 1.75 -3.41 -11.24
N TYR A 130 2.37 -2.24 -11.28
CA TYR A 130 2.52 -1.37 -12.44
C TYR A 130 4.01 -1.19 -12.75
N THR A 131 4.39 -1.28 -14.02
CA THR A 131 5.79 -1.22 -14.47
C THR A 131 6.07 0.00 -15.33
N GLY A 132 7.28 0.55 -15.27
CA GLY A 132 7.69 1.63 -16.16
C GLY A 132 6.97 2.97 -15.91
N ILE A 133 6.64 3.27 -14.66
CA ILE A 133 5.93 4.49 -14.29
C ILE A 133 6.89 5.68 -14.25
N SER A 134 6.48 6.79 -14.86
CA SER A 134 7.26 8.05 -14.80
C SER A 134 7.21 8.66 -13.39
N SER A 135 8.29 9.32 -12.96
CA SER A 135 8.35 9.98 -11.64
C SER A 135 7.12 10.86 -11.32
N PRO A 136 6.63 11.76 -12.22
CA PRO A 136 5.46 12.57 -11.91
C PRO A 136 4.13 11.79 -11.92
N ALA A 137 4.04 10.65 -12.61
CA ALA A 137 2.88 9.76 -12.50
C ALA A 137 2.89 9.03 -11.15
N CYS A 138 4.06 8.52 -10.74
CA CYS A 138 4.25 7.85 -9.46
C CYS A 138 3.80 8.75 -8.29
N GLN A 139 4.24 10.01 -8.29
CA GLN A 139 3.86 10.98 -7.25
C GLN A 139 2.36 11.23 -7.16
N ARG A 140 1.65 11.18 -8.29
CA ARG A 140 0.20 11.44 -8.35
C ARG A 140 -0.64 10.21 -8.05
N MET A 141 -0.07 9.00 -8.05
CA MET A 141 -0.81 7.75 -7.86
C MET A 141 -0.55 7.12 -6.49
N ALA A 142 0.65 7.28 -5.93
CA ALA A 142 1.06 6.59 -4.70
C ALA A 142 0.47 7.15 -3.40
N VAL A 143 -0.11 8.35 -3.43
CA VAL A 143 -0.64 9.01 -2.23
C VAL A 143 -1.94 8.35 -1.77
N MET A 144 -2.09 8.17 -0.46
CA MET A 144 -3.32 7.66 0.13
C MET A 144 -3.53 8.20 1.54
N ASP A 145 -4.78 8.30 1.96
CA ASP A 145 -5.17 8.70 3.31
C ASP A 145 -5.15 7.52 4.29
N GLU A 146 -5.48 7.83 5.55
CA GLU A 146 -5.53 6.87 6.66
C GLU A 146 -6.61 5.80 6.50
N THR A 147 -7.56 5.98 5.58
CA THR A 147 -8.63 5.01 5.28
C THR A 147 -8.27 4.08 4.12
N GLY A 148 -7.05 4.21 3.58
CA GLY A 148 -6.62 3.49 2.41
C GLY A 148 -7.32 3.97 1.13
N ALA A 149 -7.76 5.23 1.09
CA ALA A 149 -8.34 5.85 -0.09
C ALA A 149 -7.33 6.78 -0.76
N GLY A 150 -7.32 6.77 -2.09
CA GLY A 150 -6.43 7.59 -2.89
C GLY A 150 -6.80 7.57 -4.38
N PRO A 151 -5.94 8.11 -5.25
CA PRO A 151 -6.17 8.16 -6.69
C PRO A 151 -6.38 6.77 -7.31
N MET A 152 -5.77 5.74 -6.72
CA MET A 152 -5.84 4.36 -7.18
C MET A 152 -7.03 3.56 -6.60
N GLY A 153 -7.93 4.23 -5.87
CA GLY A 153 -9.18 3.66 -5.36
C GLY A 153 -9.24 3.63 -3.85
N ILE A 154 -10.03 2.68 -3.33
CA ILE A 154 -10.30 2.52 -1.90
C ILE A 154 -9.95 1.12 -1.43
N GLY A 155 -9.68 0.99 -0.13
CA GLY A 155 -9.25 -0.26 0.48
C GLY A 155 -7.84 -0.65 0.04
N MET A 156 -6.97 0.34 -0.12
CA MET A 156 -5.53 0.13 -0.26
C MET A 156 -4.92 0.05 1.12
N ALA A 157 -4.14 -0.99 1.37
CA ALA A 157 -3.40 -1.18 2.61
C ALA A 157 -2.02 -0.49 2.59
N GLY A 158 -1.49 -0.24 1.38
CA GLY A 158 -0.20 0.40 1.21
C GLY A 158 0.30 0.31 -0.23
N VAL A 159 1.50 0.85 -0.44
CA VAL A 159 2.20 0.83 -1.72
C VAL A 159 3.67 0.48 -1.53
N THR A 160 4.20 -0.33 -2.44
CA THR A 160 5.65 -0.49 -2.64
C THR A 160 6.08 0.27 -3.88
N ILE A 161 7.15 1.06 -3.76
CA ILE A 161 7.76 1.80 -4.87
C ILE A 161 9.21 1.36 -4.96
N GLY A 162 9.61 0.82 -6.11
CA GLY A 162 10.94 0.25 -6.28
C GLY A 162 11.37 0.17 -7.74
N SER A 163 12.53 -0.46 -7.97
CA SER A 163 13.02 -0.82 -9.29
C SER A 163 12.77 -2.31 -9.53
N ALA A 164 12.73 -2.73 -10.79
CA ALA A 164 12.51 -4.13 -11.18
C ALA A 164 13.37 -5.17 -10.43
N GLU A 165 14.56 -4.78 -9.98
CA GLU A 165 15.50 -5.67 -9.27
C GLU A 165 15.26 -5.75 -7.76
N ASN A 166 14.53 -4.80 -7.18
CA ASN A 166 14.28 -4.68 -5.73
C ASN A 166 12.78 -4.67 -5.42
N PHE A 167 11.99 -5.34 -6.24
CA PHE A 167 10.53 -5.31 -6.16
C PHE A 167 9.99 -6.66 -5.67
N ASP A 168 9.75 -6.75 -4.36
CA ASP A 168 9.15 -7.92 -3.72
C ASP A 168 7.76 -7.57 -3.19
N ILE A 169 6.74 -8.29 -3.69
CA ILE A 169 5.36 -8.13 -3.25
C ILE A 169 5.00 -9.06 -2.09
N SER A 170 5.83 -10.07 -1.80
CA SER A 170 5.56 -11.10 -0.80
C SER A 170 5.79 -10.63 0.65
N THR A 171 6.59 -9.59 0.85
CA THR A 171 6.88 -9.01 2.17
C THR A 171 5.88 -7.94 2.60
N GLY A 172 4.87 -7.63 1.77
CA GLY A 172 3.94 -6.53 2.00
C GLY A 172 4.43 -5.17 1.48
N PRO A 173 3.64 -4.10 1.67
CA PRO A 173 3.94 -2.74 1.24
C PRO A 173 5.11 -2.16 2.03
N SER A 174 6.03 -1.51 1.33
CA SER A 174 7.09 -0.74 1.98
C SER A 174 6.58 0.56 2.62
N LEU A 175 5.44 1.07 2.16
CA LEU A 175 4.76 2.25 2.68
C LEU A 175 3.30 1.88 2.99
N THR A 176 2.92 1.88 4.26
CA THR A 176 1.55 1.65 4.71
C THR A 176 0.74 2.96 4.73
N ALA A 177 -0.57 2.85 4.63
CA ALA A 177 -1.47 4.00 4.78
C ALA A 177 -1.32 4.66 6.17
N PRO A 178 -1.36 6.01 6.28
CA PRO A 178 -1.42 7.00 5.21
C PRO A 178 -0.06 7.20 4.50
N VAL A 179 -0.10 7.47 3.20
CA VAL A 179 1.10 7.74 2.38
C VAL A 179 1.07 9.19 1.90
N SER A 180 1.94 10.01 2.50
CA SER A 180 2.00 11.45 2.21
C SER A 180 2.82 11.78 0.95
N PRO A 181 2.55 12.92 0.28
CA PRO A 181 3.33 13.34 -0.88
C PRO A 181 4.84 13.47 -0.62
N GLU A 182 5.23 13.85 0.60
CA GLU A 182 6.64 14.02 0.99
C GLU A 182 7.39 12.69 0.93
N VAL A 183 6.82 11.64 1.52
CA VAL A 183 7.41 10.29 1.52
C VAL A 183 7.48 9.74 0.09
N VAL A 184 6.42 9.93 -0.68
CA VAL A 184 6.35 9.50 -2.08
C VAL A 184 7.39 10.21 -2.94
N SER A 185 7.63 11.51 -2.71
CA SER A 185 8.60 12.29 -3.49
C SER A 185 10.02 11.77 -3.35
N ALA A 186 10.37 11.21 -2.19
CA ALA A 186 11.67 10.59 -1.94
C ALA A 186 11.80 9.20 -2.58
N ALA A 187 10.69 8.50 -2.81
CA ALA A 187 10.67 7.14 -3.35
C ALA A 187 10.50 7.06 -4.88
N CYS A 188 9.84 8.03 -5.51
CA CYS A 188 9.53 8.00 -6.94
C CYS A 188 10.70 8.42 -7.84
N PHE A 189 11.08 7.57 -8.79
CA PHE A 189 12.05 7.84 -9.85
C PHE A 189 11.54 7.47 -11.24
N THR A 190 12.28 7.80 -12.29
CA THR A 190 11.87 7.47 -13.67
C THR A 190 11.97 5.96 -13.91
N GLY A 191 10.86 5.35 -14.36
CA GLY A 191 10.78 3.91 -14.55
C GLY A 191 10.49 3.16 -13.25
N SER A 192 9.83 3.81 -12.30
CA SER A 192 9.40 3.18 -11.05
C SER A 192 8.48 1.99 -11.33
N GLU A 193 8.66 0.93 -10.57
CA GLU A 193 7.65 -0.10 -10.38
C GLU A 193 6.85 0.22 -9.13
N MET A 194 5.55 -0.02 -9.19
CA MET A 194 4.62 0.32 -8.12
C MET A 194 3.67 -0.84 -7.84
N ALA A 195 3.54 -1.26 -6.59
CA ALA A 195 2.63 -2.32 -6.17
C ALA A 195 1.65 -1.73 -5.19
N PHE A 196 0.37 -1.69 -5.57
CA PHE A 196 -0.70 -1.27 -4.70
C PHE A 196 -1.35 -2.49 -4.07
N PHE A 197 -1.32 -2.53 -2.74
CA PHE A 197 -1.86 -3.64 -1.95
C PHE A 197 -3.31 -3.33 -1.62
N TYR A 198 -4.24 -4.16 -2.08
CA TYR A 198 -5.67 -4.00 -1.83
C TYR A 198 -6.16 -5.07 -0.86
N SER A 199 -6.96 -4.65 0.13
CA SER A 199 -7.66 -5.53 1.06
C SER A 199 -8.93 -6.12 0.43
N ALA A 200 -9.34 -7.30 0.91
CA ALA A 200 -10.62 -7.93 0.53
C ALA A 200 -11.82 -7.01 0.79
N SER A 201 -11.77 -6.28 1.90
CA SER A 201 -12.80 -5.36 2.35
C SER A 201 -12.45 -3.91 1.99
N THR A 202 -13.46 -3.07 1.82
CA THR A 202 -13.29 -1.61 1.68
C THR A 202 -13.08 -1.02 3.08
N GLY A 203 -11.84 -1.04 3.57
CA GLY A 203 -11.50 -0.59 4.92
C GLY A 203 -10.02 -0.26 5.17
N GLY A 204 -9.12 -0.59 4.23
CA GLY A 204 -7.81 0.08 4.10
C GLY A 204 -6.76 -0.24 5.16
N ASP A 205 -7.05 -1.07 6.15
CA ASP A 205 -6.05 -1.43 7.14
C ASP A 205 -5.17 -2.59 6.64
N PHE A 206 -3.84 -2.40 6.64
CA PHE A 206 -2.88 -3.46 6.35
C PHE A 206 -2.95 -4.58 7.39
N ASP A 207 -3.38 -4.28 8.60
CA ASP A 207 -3.61 -5.30 9.62
C ASP A 207 -4.76 -6.23 9.22
N ASN A 208 -5.80 -5.73 8.53
CA ASN A 208 -6.84 -6.57 7.92
C ASN A 208 -6.35 -7.36 6.69
N TRP A 209 -5.24 -6.97 6.06
CA TRP A 209 -4.60 -7.70 4.96
C TRP A 209 -3.78 -8.89 5.49
N MET A 210 -3.08 -8.72 6.62
CA MET A 210 -2.30 -9.77 7.28
C MET A 210 -3.13 -10.71 8.17
N ALA A 211 -4.21 -10.22 8.79
CA ALA A 211 -4.93 -10.91 9.86
C ALA A 211 -5.54 -12.27 9.49
N ASP A 212 -5.70 -12.60 8.20
CA ASP A 212 -6.31 -13.87 7.81
C ASP A 212 -5.66 -14.48 6.54
N SER A 213 -4.35 -14.25 6.39
CA SER A 213 -3.46 -15.15 5.63
C SER A 213 -3.37 -16.55 6.28
N SER A 214 -3.72 -16.65 7.56
CA SER A 214 -4.31 -17.86 8.12
C SER A 214 -5.78 -17.92 7.71
N GLY A 215 -6.20 -18.95 6.98
CA GLY A 215 -7.63 -19.20 6.77
C GLY A 215 -8.40 -19.37 8.09
N PRO A 216 -9.64 -19.90 8.09
CA PRO A 216 -10.52 -19.88 9.27
C PRO A 216 -10.04 -20.69 10.49
N ASP A 217 -8.82 -21.20 10.50
CA ASP A 217 -8.12 -21.74 11.65
C ASP A 217 -6.68 -21.20 11.61
N THR A 218 -6.10 -20.89 12.78
CA THR A 218 -4.72 -20.37 13.02
C THR A 218 -4.55 -18.86 12.97
N ALA A 219 -5.36 -18.14 13.74
CA ALA A 219 -4.80 -16.91 14.25
C ALA A 219 -3.50 -17.26 15.04
N GLY A 220 -2.44 -16.44 14.89
CA GLY A 220 -1.08 -16.78 15.35
C GLY A 220 -0.07 -16.94 14.22
N GLY A 221 0.31 -15.82 13.60
CA GLY A 221 1.35 -15.79 12.56
C GLY A 221 2.01 -14.43 12.39
N GLY A 222 2.10 -13.64 13.46
CA GLY A 222 2.99 -12.48 13.54
C GLY A 222 4.29 -12.92 14.22
N SER A 223 5.41 -12.69 13.54
CA SER A 223 6.76 -12.97 14.02
C SER A 223 6.95 -12.56 15.49
N ALA A 224 7.28 -13.56 16.30
CA ALA A 224 7.68 -13.46 17.70
C ALA A 224 8.88 -12.52 17.88
N GLY A 225 8.59 -11.27 18.20
CA GLY A 225 9.47 -10.39 18.95
C GLY A 225 8.65 -9.84 20.09
N ALA A 226 9.00 -10.18 21.34
CA ALA A 226 8.40 -9.59 22.52
C ALA A 226 8.80 -8.10 22.58
N GLY A 227 8.08 -7.27 21.83
CA GLY A 227 8.23 -5.82 21.81
C GLY A 227 7.05 -5.18 22.52
N ASN A 228 7.32 -4.10 23.26
CA ASN A 228 6.32 -3.27 23.92
C ASN A 228 5.15 -2.98 22.97
N GLY A 229 3.96 -3.47 23.31
CA GLY A 229 2.76 -3.23 22.51
C GLY A 229 2.55 -1.74 22.33
N VAL A 230 2.46 -1.30 21.08
CA VAL A 230 2.08 0.08 20.78
C VAL A 230 0.57 0.17 20.94
N SER A 231 0.09 1.20 21.63
CA SER A 231 -1.35 1.45 21.73
C SER A 231 -1.88 1.95 20.38
N ASP A 232 -2.77 1.19 19.77
CA ASP A 232 -3.46 1.53 18.53
C ASP A 232 -4.94 1.10 18.59
N ARG A 233 -5.67 1.23 17.48
CA ARG A 233 -7.11 0.88 17.45
C ARG A 233 -7.37 -0.63 17.61
N SER A 234 -6.42 -1.48 17.24
CA SER A 234 -6.49 -2.94 17.38
C SER A 234 -6.01 -3.43 18.75
N ASN A 235 -5.17 -2.63 19.42
CA ASN A 235 -4.65 -2.83 20.75
C ASN A 235 -4.79 -1.55 21.58
N PRO A 236 -6.01 -1.19 22.01
CA PRO A 236 -6.27 0.09 22.67
C PRO A 236 -5.46 0.30 23.95
N TRP A 237 -4.98 -0.78 24.54
CA TRP A 237 -4.25 -0.77 25.81
C TRP A 237 -2.75 -1.09 25.66
N GLY A 238 -2.25 -1.24 24.43
CA GLY A 238 -0.82 -1.44 24.17
C GLY A 238 -0.23 -2.67 24.85
N TYR A 239 -1.00 -3.75 25.06
CA TYR A 239 -0.46 -4.97 25.67
C TYR A 239 0.40 -5.74 24.66
N PRO A 240 1.50 -6.40 25.09
CA PRO A 240 2.28 -7.23 24.19
C PRO A 240 1.47 -8.47 23.80
N PHE A 241 1.43 -8.77 22.51
CA PHE A 241 0.86 -10.02 22.04
C PHE A 241 1.81 -11.18 22.37
N PRO A 242 1.29 -12.33 22.84
CA PRO A 242 2.13 -13.48 23.11
C PRO A 242 2.72 -14.04 21.80
N THR A 243 3.94 -14.55 21.88
CA THR A 243 4.66 -15.16 20.75
C THR A 243 4.05 -16.50 20.32
N GLN A 244 3.35 -17.18 21.23
CA GLN A 244 2.63 -18.43 20.99
C GLN A 244 1.29 -18.37 21.70
N ARG A 245 0.23 -18.94 21.15
CA ARG A 245 -1.09 -18.90 21.79
C ARG A 245 -1.20 -19.92 22.89
N LEU A 246 -1.89 -19.54 23.97
CA LEU A 246 -2.20 -20.43 25.07
C LEU A 246 -2.96 -21.68 24.60
N THR A 247 -3.89 -21.53 23.65
CA THR A 247 -4.65 -22.66 23.10
C THR A 247 -3.81 -23.63 22.28
N ASP A 248 -2.75 -23.14 21.63
CA ASP A 248 -1.88 -23.97 20.80
C ASP A 248 -0.93 -24.79 21.66
N VAL A 249 -0.52 -24.25 22.81
CA VAL A 249 0.39 -24.89 23.76
C VAL A 249 -0.35 -25.77 24.78
N CYS A 250 -1.46 -25.27 25.34
CA CYS A 250 -2.18 -25.88 26.45
C CYS A 250 -3.55 -26.45 26.08
N GLY A 251 -4.01 -26.26 24.83
CA GLY A 251 -5.36 -26.65 24.41
C GLY A 251 -6.45 -25.72 24.94
N ASN A 252 -7.70 -26.11 24.72
CA ASN A 252 -8.86 -25.37 25.23
C ASN A 252 -9.06 -25.61 26.73
N ASN A 253 -9.52 -24.58 27.45
CA ASN A 253 -9.90 -24.74 28.85
C ASN A 253 -11.01 -25.81 28.98
N PRO A 254 -10.76 -26.93 29.70
CA PRO A 254 -11.72 -28.03 29.81
C PRO A 254 -12.96 -27.66 30.64
N GLY A 255 -12.99 -26.47 31.25
CA GLY A 255 -14.07 -26.00 32.10
C GLY A 255 -14.09 -26.70 33.47
N GLY A 256 -14.94 -26.24 34.38
CA GLY A 256 -14.97 -26.70 35.77
C GLY A 256 -15.56 -28.10 36.01
N SER A 257 -15.96 -28.82 34.96
CA SER A 257 -16.61 -30.14 35.07
C SER A 257 -15.61 -31.30 35.22
N ARG A 258 -14.32 -31.06 34.97
CA ARG A 258 -13.26 -32.07 35.01
C ARG A 258 -12.04 -31.58 35.79
N PRO A 259 -12.04 -31.68 37.13
CA PRO A 259 -11.04 -31.03 37.98
C PRO A 259 -9.59 -31.45 37.69
N GLU A 260 -9.34 -32.70 37.30
CA GLU A 260 -7.99 -33.17 36.94
C GLU A 260 -7.50 -32.55 35.63
N GLU A 261 -8.36 -32.47 34.60
CA GLU A 261 -8.02 -31.79 33.33
C GLU A 261 -7.87 -30.28 33.54
N SER A 262 -8.70 -29.67 34.39
CA SER A 262 -8.57 -28.25 34.76
C SER A 262 -7.24 -27.94 35.42
N GLN A 263 -6.76 -28.83 36.31
CA GLN A 263 -5.47 -28.64 37.00
C GLN A 263 -4.30 -28.67 36.01
N VAL A 264 -4.29 -29.67 35.10
CA VAL A 264 -3.26 -29.78 34.06
C VAL A 264 -3.24 -28.55 33.15
N TYR A 265 -4.42 -28.06 32.76
CA TYR A 265 -4.56 -26.85 31.96
C TYR A 265 -4.03 -25.61 32.71
N LEU A 266 -4.35 -25.45 34.00
CA LEU A 266 -3.88 -24.33 34.82
C LEU A 266 -2.36 -24.34 35.01
N ASP A 267 -1.76 -25.51 35.25
CA ASP A 267 -0.31 -25.67 35.37
C ASP A 267 0.39 -25.33 34.05
N CYS A 268 -0.15 -25.79 32.92
CA CYS A 268 0.34 -25.43 31.59
C CYS A 268 0.24 -23.93 31.32
N ARG A 269 -0.94 -23.33 31.60
CA ARG A 269 -1.19 -21.90 31.44
C ARG A 269 -0.23 -21.06 32.26
N GLN A 270 0.09 -21.48 33.48
CA GLN A 270 1.06 -20.79 34.31
C GLN A 270 2.46 -20.84 33.70
N ASN A 271 2.94 -22.01 33.28
CA ASN A 271 4.26 -22.14 32.65
C ASN A 271 4.36 -21.30 31.37
N TRP A 272 3.35 -21.40 30.50
CA TRP A 272 3.25 -20.58 29.30
C TRP A 272 3.30 -19.08 29.63
N SER A 273 2.55 -18.61 30.64
CA SER A 273 2.55 -17.19 31.02
C SER A 273 3.92 -16.68 31.48
N VAL A 274 4.70 -17.53 32.17
CA VAL A 274 6.06 -17.21 32.61
C VAL A 274 7.01 -17.14 31.43
N GLU A 275 6.92 -18.08 30.49
CA GLU A 275 7.74 -18.06 29.28
C GLU A 275 7.47 -16.83 28.42
N GLN A 276 6.19 -16.45 28.27
CA GLN A 276 5.79 -15.33 27.44
C GLN A 276 6.11 -13.96 28.05
N TYR A 277 5.83 -13.78 29.34
CA TYR A 277 5.84 -12.46 29.98
C TYR A 277 6.82 -12.36 31.16
N GLY A 278 7.17 -13.48 31.78
CA GLY A 278 8.02 -13.52 32.96
C GLY A 278 9.48 -13.14 32.68
N THR A 279 9.93 -13.16 31.42
CA THR A 279 11.30 -12.75 31.04
C THR A 279 11.41 -11.26 30.72
N LEU A 280 10.27 -10.56 30.58
CA LEU A 280 10.22 -9.14 30.30
C LEU A 280 10.44 -8.37 31.60
N GLY A 281 11.64 -7.82 31.79
CA GLY A 281 11.96 -6.99 32.95
C GLY A 281 11.10 -5.72 32.98
N GLY A 282 10.69 -5.29 34.17
CA GLY A 282 9.87 -4.09 34.36
C GLY A 282 8.68 -4.29 35.29
N SER A 283 7.95 -3.20 35.52
CA SER A 283 6.68 -3.17 36.24
C SER A 283 5.54 -3.76 35.41
N ILE A 284 4.44 -4.17 36.06
CA ILE A 284 3.24 -4.68 35.37
C ILE A 284 2.71 -3.70 34.32
N ALA A 285 2.82 -2.39 34.55
CA ALA A 285 2.39 -1.40 33.57
C ALA A 285 3.29 -1.39 32.33
N GLU A 286 4.60 -1.56 32.50
CA GLU A 286 5.56 -1.61 31.40
C GLU A 286 5.44 -2.91 30.61
N VAL A 287 5.18 -4.04 31.30
CA VAL A 287 5.09 -5.36 30.66
C VAL A 287 3.69 -5.62 30.11
N CYS A 288 2.62 -5.23 30.79
CA CYS A 288 1.24 -5.57 30.42
C CYS A 288 0.43 -4.38 29.87
N GLY A 289 1.11 -3.26 29.57
CA GLY A 289 0.49 -2.03 29.03
C GLY A 289 -0.29 -1.19 30.05
N THR A 290 -0.87 -1.81 31.08
CA THR A 290 -1.64 -1.13 32.14
C THR A 290 -1.40 -1.75 33.52
N PRO A 291 -1.30 -0.93 34.59
CA PRO A 291 -1.18 -1.41 35.96
C PRO A 291 -2.45 -2.08 36.49
N THR A 292 -3.61 -1.81 35.87
CA THR A 292 -4.91 -2.28 36.34
C THR A 292 -5.63 -3.10 35.29
N LYS A 293 -6.49 -4.02 35.77
CA LYS A 293 -7.32 -4.85 34.90
C LYS A 293 -8.16 -3.95 33.99
N PRO A 294 -8.13 -4.15 32.66
CA PRO A 294 -9.04 -3.48 31.74
C PRO A 294 -10.48 -3.58 32.23
N GLN A 295 -11.19 -2.45 32.24
CA GLN A 295 -12.60 -2.41 32.63
C GLN A 295 -13.46 -2.61 31.38
N GLU A 296 -14.57 -3.34 31.56
CA GLU A 296 -15.57 -3.51 30.51
C GLU A 296 -16.05 -2.13 30.04
N TYR A 297 -16.01 -1.89 28.73
CA TYR A 297 -16.50 -0.64 28.10
C TYR A 297 -15.71 0.65 28.41
N HIS A 298 -14.51 0.58 29.00
CA HIS A 298 -13.66 1.76 29.22
C HIS A 298 -12.43 1.75 28.29
N PHE A 299 -12.56 2.46 27.17
CA PHE A 299 -11.53 2.57 26.14
C PHE A 299 -10.85 3.95 26.19
N PRO A 300 -9.52 4.06 26.00
CA PRO A 300 -8.80 5.33 26.08
C PRO A 300 -9.30 6.38 25.08
N ASP A 301 -9.69 5.95 23.88
CA ASP A 301 -10.10 6.83 22.79
C ASP A 301 -11.53 6.49 22.37
N GLY A 302 -12.49 7.36 22.69
CA GLY A 302 -13.89 7.16 22.27
C GLY A 302 -13.99 7.03 20.75
N GLY A 303 -14.64 5.98 20.24
CA GLY A 303 -14.71 5.74 18.78
C GLY A 303 -14.96 4.29 18.35
N TYR A 304 -15.02 3.37 19.31
CA TYR A 304 -15.30 1.95 19.07
C TYR A 304 -16.80 1.69 18.87
N THR A 305 -17.14 0.77 17.98
CA THR A 305 -18.48 0.18 17.83
C THR A 305 -18.80 -0.75 19.00
N TYR A 306 -20.06 -1.14 19.17
CA TYR A 306 -20.45 -2.08 20.24
C TYR A 306 -19.79 -3.45 20.11
N LEU A 307 -19.55 -3.91 18.88
CA LEU A 307 -18.89 -5.19 18.61
C LEU A 307 -17.39 -5.13 18.91
N GLU A 308 -16.68 -4.12 18.39
CA GLU A 308 -15.26 -3.87 18.71
C GLU A 308 -15.04 -3.78 20.23
N ARG A 309 -15.94 -3.07 20.94
CA ARG A 309 -15.85 -2.99 22.40
C ARG A 309 -15.94 -4.34 23.09
N ASN A 310 -16.80 -5.24 22.61
CA ASN A 310 -16.96 -6.55 23.23
C ASN A 310 -15.74 -7.43 22.95
N GLU A 311 -15.32 -7.55 21.69
CA GLU A 311 -14.18 -8.41 21.30
C GLU A 311 -12.88 -7.97 21.99
N PHE A 312 -12.53 -6.69 21.91
CA PHE A 312 -11.31 -6.18 22.53
C PHE A 312 -11.32 -6.29 24.06
N THR A 313 -12.49 -6.20 24.69
CA THR A 313 -12.57 -6.34 26.15
C THR A 313 -12.27 -7.78 26.58
N TRP A 314 -12.79 -8.78 25.87
CA TRP A 314 -12.56 -10.19 26.22
C TRP A 314 -11.10 -10.58 26.06
N ASP A 315 -10.51 -10.22 24.92
CA ASP A 315 -9.10 -10.50 24.63
C ASP A 315 -8.18 -9.76 25.61
N ALA A 316 -8.43 -8.47 25.87
CA ALA A 316 -7.64 -7.69 26.82
C ALA A 316 -7.74 -8.24 28.25
N MET A 317 -8.92 -8.71 28.68
CA MET A 317 -9.09 -9.28 30.02
C MET A 317 -8.33 -10.59 30.20
N GLU A 318 -8.29 -11.45 29.18
CA GLU A 318 -7.59 -12.72 29.22
C GLU A 318 -6.07 -12.53 29.13
N VAL A 319 -5.61 -11.75 28.15
CA VAL A 319 -4.18 -11.45 27.95
C VAL A 319 -3.59 -10.73 29.17
N TRP A 320 -4.31 -9.74 29.73
CA TRP A 320 -3.84 -9.04 30.92
C TRP A 320 -3.74 -9.96 32.13
N HIS A 321 -4.69 -10.88 32.31
CA HIS A 321 -4.65 -11.85 33.40
C HIS A 321 -3.42 -12.74 33.31
N ASP A 322 -3.07 -13.20 32.11
CA ASP A 322 -1.92 -14.06 31.88
C ASP A 322 -0.59 -13.33 31.99
N CYS A 323 -0.48 -12.15 31.40
CA CYS A 323 0.69 -11.29 31.56
C CYS A 323 0.98 -11.02 33.04
N ARG A 324 -0.05 -10.62 33.79
CA ARG A 324 0.05 -10.38 35.22
C ARG A 324 0.52 -11.62 35.99
N ASN A 325 -0.01 -12.80 35.66
CA ASN A 325 0.39 -14.04 36.34
C ASN A 325 1.83 -14.42 36.02
N GLY A 326 2.30 -14.21 34.79
CA GLY A 326 3.70 -14.41 34.40
C GLY A 326 4.64 -13.50 35.19
N VAL A 327 4.34 -12.20 35.25
CA VAL A 327 5.12 -11.20 36.00
C VAL A 327 5.15 -11.50 37.51
N TYR A 328 3.99 -11.83 38.11
CA TYR A 328 3.96 -12.18 39.54
C TYR A 328 4.68 -13.49 39.85
N THR A 329 4.68 -14.44 38.92
CA THR A 329 5.37 -15.71 39.11
C THR A 329 6.88 -15.50 39.05
N ARG A 330 7.38 -14.65 38.13
CA ARG A 330 8.78 -14.19 38.14
C ARG A 330 9.17 -13.61 39.50
N ASP A 331 8.40 -12.63 39.99
CA ASP A 331 8.71 -11.92 41.25
C ASP A 331 8.70 -12.83 42.51
N ARG A 332 8.18 -14.06 42.43
CA ARG A 332 8.23 -15.04 43.52
C ARG A 332 9.46 -15.95 43.48
N TYR A 333 10.12 -16.07 42.33
CA TYR A 333 11.25 -16.97 42.11
C TYR A 333 12.61 -16.26 41.99
N GLU A 334 12.61 -14.92 41.95
CA GLU A 334 13.79 -14.05 42.12
C GLU A 334 13.96 -13.60 43.58
#